data_AF-A0A3D4B9Z0-F1
#
_entry.id   AF-A0A3D4B9Z0-F1
#
_cell.length_a   1.000
_cell.length_b   1.000
_cell.length_c   1.000
_cell.angle_alpha   90.00
_cell.angle_beta   90.00
_cell.angle_gamma   90.00
#
_symmetry.space_group_name_H-M   'P 1'
#
loop_
_entity.id
_entity.type
_entity.pdbx_description
1 polymer ?
#
loop_
_entity_poly.entity_id
_entity_poly.type
_entity_poly.pdbx_seq_one_letter_code
_entity_poly.pdbx_strand_id
1 'polypeptide(L)'
;YSADIVIQSNDPNKPQVILGDTLTVKNGLDGKISVNPSSLTASLEPDNLVVQTITILNSGAGPLQISNITDDITTPNGDAGWIFASPRFFLVPPGDSTQVKVTFNSASLVSGTTHTANIYIQSTDPTNIRITVTATLKILGPNIAVSPTSFDFRMDKGKIQEKLLAVSNTGDGLLRFSASIQERGGVTVQNIGADAALNKARAMNKYRSARENDTSLPDGSSFPAATSQSRS
;
A
#
# COMPACT_ATOMS: atom_id res chain seq x y z
N TYR A 1 28.75 38.33 8.80
CA TYR A 1 29.77 39.37 8.92
C TYR A 1 31.11 38.79 8.52
N SER A 2 31.87 39.46 7.67
CA SER A 2 33.30 39.19 7.45
C SER A 2 34.10 40.19 8.30
N ALA A 3 35.19 39.73 8.88
CA ALA A 3 36.12 40.57 9.62
C ALA A 3 37.54 40.05 9.39
N ASP A 4 38.48 40.98 9.24
CA ASP A 4 39.89 40.66 9.13
C ASP A 4 40.52 40.58 10.52
N ILE A 5 41.45 39.64 10.70
CA ILE A 5 42.35 39.67 11.86
C ILE A 5 43.58 40.47 11.46
N VAL A 6 43.73 41.65 12.05
CA VAL A 6 44.89 42.52 11.85
C VAL A 6 45.89 42.30 12.98
N ILE A 7 47.07 41.79 12.65
CA ILE A 7 48.18 41.64 13.57
C ILE A 7 49.17 42.78 13.31
N GLN A 8 49.38 43.63 14.32
CA GLN A 8 50.42 44.65 14.27
C GLN A 8 51.74 44.09 14.79
N SER A 9 52.83 44.43 14.11
CA SER A 9 54.17 43.91 14.38
C SER A 9 55.18 45.06 14.43
N ASN A 10 56.22 44.90 15.23
CA ASN A 10 57.36 45.82 15.26
C ASN A 10 58.48 45.40 14.30
N ASP A 11 58.24 44.44 13.40
CA ASP A 11 59.13 44.12 12.28
C ASP A 11 59.17 45.32 11.30
N PRO A 12 60.34 45.95 11.07
CA PRO A 12 60.46 47.15 10.21
C PRO A 12 60.02 46.91 8.77
N ASN A 13 60.08 45.67 8.28
CA ASN A 13 59.74 45.33 6.90
C ASN A 13 58.31 44.78 6.76
N LYS A 14 57.68 44.36 7.87
CA LYS A 14 56.29 43.84 7.91
C LYS A 14 55.57 44.34 9.16
N PRO A 15 55.29 45.64 9.27
CA PRO A 15 54.68 46.23 10.46
C PRO A 15 53.21 45.83 10.67
N GLN A 16 52.57 45.24 9.65
CA GLN A 16 51.19 44.78 9.71
C GLN A 16 51.02 43.52 8.86
N VAL A 17 50.36 42.52 9.43
CA VAL A 17 49.90 41.33 8.71
C VAL A 17 48.38 41.27 8.81
N ILE A 18 47.70 41.25 7.67
CA ILE A 18 46.25 41.09 7.59
C ILE A 18 45.98 39.65 7.19
N LEU A 19 45.32 38.89 8.06
CA LEU A 19 44.76 37.60 7.72
C LEU A 19 43.34 37.84 7.20
N GLY A 20 43.23 38.02 5.88
CA GLY A 20 41.94 38.21 5.21
C GLY A 20 41.12 36.92 5.17
N ASP A 21 39.79 37.09 5.24
CA ASP A 21 38.77 36.10 4.87
C ASP A 21 38.72 34.75 5.64
N THR A 22 39.05 34.69 6.92
CA THR A 22 39.00 33.41 7.68
C THR A 22 37.87 33.27 8.70
N LEU A 23 37.02 34.28 8.87
CA LEU A 23 35.87 34.20 9.77
C LEU A 23 34.57 34.44 9.01
N THR A 24 34.04 33.36 8.42
CA THR A 24 32.64 33.32 7.99
C THR A 24 31.79 32.93 9.20
N VAL A 25 31.16 33.90 9.86
CA VAL A 25 29.99 33.60 10.69
C VAL A 25 28.85 33.27 9.73
N LYS A 26 28.73 31.99 9.33
CA LYS A 26 27.44 31.47 8.88
C LYS A 26 26.54 31.52 10.10
N ASN A 27 25.33 32.07 9.97
CA ASN A 27 24.30 31.91 10.98
C ASN A 27 24.16 30.40 11.22
N GLY A 28 24.76 29.89 12.31
CA GLY A 28 24.79 28.46 12.61
C GLY A 28 23.46 27.93 13.12
N LEU A 29 22.40 28.72 13.02
CA LEU A 29 21.08 28.49 13.59
C LEU A 29 20.05 28.29 12.48
N ASP A 30 20.39 27.47 11.48
CA ASP A 30 19.42 27.00 10.49
C ASP A 30 18.83 25.65 10.94
N GLY A 31 17.56 25.42 10.61
CA GLY A 31 16.94 24.11 10.75
C GLY A 31 17.50 23.13 9.72
N LYS A 32 17.65 21.85 10.10
CA LYS A 32 18.14 20.80 9.20
C LYS A 32 17.19 19.61 9.20
N ILE A 33 16.47 19.42 8.09
CA ILE A 33 15.40 18.43 8.00
C ILE A 33 15.96 17.03 7.76
N SER A 34 15.35 16.05 8.43
CA SER A 34 15.44 14.63 8.10
C SER A 34 14.06 14.00 8.20
N VAL A 35 13.71 13.12 7.25
CA VAL A 35 12.38 12.48 7.20
C VAL A 35 12.55 10.97 7.15
N ASN A 36 11.80 10.26 8.00
CA ASN A 36 11.83 8.80 8.07
C ASN A 36 10.42 8.21 8.29
N PRO A 37 9.99 7.19 7.52
CA PRO A 37 10.69 6.61 6.36
C PRO A 37 10.66 7.54 5.13
N SER A 38 11.55 7.29 4.17
CA SER A 38 11.58 7.97 2.87
C SER A 38 10.56 7.42 1.86
N SER A 39 9.91 6.31 2.20
CA SER A 39 8.85 5.71 1.41
C SER A 39 7.79 5.04 2.28
N LEU A 40 6.57 4.96 1.76
CA LEU A 40 5.43 4.31 2.39
C LEU A 40 4.80 3.32 1.41
N THR A 41 4.41 2.15 1.91
CA THR A 41 3.72 1.13 1.11
C THR A 41 2.54 0.58 1.88
N ALA A 42 1.41 0.41 1.20
CA ALA A 42 0.20 -0.17 1.77
C ALA A 42 -0.48 -1.11 0.76
N SER A 43 -1.13 -2.14 1.29
CA SER A 43 -2.02 -3.03 0.53
C SER A 43 -3.38 -3.04 1.22
N LEU A 44 -4.44 -2.68 0.51
CA LEU A 44 -5.79 -2.57 1.06
C LEU A 44 -6.81 -3.36 0.23
N GLU A 45 -7.78 -3.97 0.90
CA GLU A 45 -9.05 -4.32 0.24
C GLU A 45 -9.77 -3.05 -0.22
N PRO A 46 -10.70 -3.13 -1.19
CA PRO A 46 -11.54 -1.99 -1.58
C PRO A 46 -12.29 -1.37 -0.39
N ASP A 47 -12.53 -0.06 -0.47
CA ASP A 47 -13.32 0.71 0.51
C ASP A 47 -12.80 0.66 1.97
N ASN A 48 -11.48 0.63 2.11
CA ASN A 48 -10.78 0.59 3.39
C ASN A 48 -9.79 1.76 3.52
N LEU A 49 -9.30 1.98 4.74
CA LEU A 49 -8.38 3.05 5.09
C LEU A 49 -7.25 2.50 5.96
N VAL A 50 -6.04 3.01 5.76
CA VAL A 50 -4.93 2.80 6.72
C VAL A 50 -4.16 4.09 6.93
N VAL A 51 -3.73 4.30 8.18
CA VAL A 51 -2.88 5.43 8.56
C VAL A 51 -1.48 4.92 8.83
N GLN A 52 -0.50 5.53 8.17
CA GLN A 52 0.92 5.39 8.47
C GLN A 52 1.49 6.72 8.95
N THR A 53 2.71 6.71 9.46
CA THR A 53 3.36 7.92 9.97
C THR A 53 4.74 8.10 9.37
N ILE A 54 5.05 9.34 9.00
CA ILE A 54 6.44 9.79 8.79
C ILE A 54 6.85 10.66 9.97
N THR A 55 8.12 10.58 10.33
CA THR A 55 8.73 11.41 11.37
C THR A 55 9.60 12.44 10.69
N ILE A 56 9.37 13.72 10.97
CA ILE A 56 10.21 14.84 10.55
C ILE A 56 11.04 15.27 11.75
N LEU A 57 12.36 15.12 11.64
CA LEU A 57 13.35 15.49 12.64
C LEU A 57 14.05 16.78 12.23
N ASN A 58 14.22 17.70 13.18
CA ASN A 58 15.11 18.85 13.03
C ASN A 58 16.45 18.58 13.71
N SER A 59 17.46 18.26 12.92
CA SER A 59 18.85 18.05 13.35
C SER A 59 19.71 19.32 13.33
N GLY A 60 19.11 20.46 12.99
CA GLY A 60 19.76 21.76 12.96
C GLY A 60 19.71 22.46 14.32
N ALA A 61 20.48 23.54 14.46
CA ALA A 61 20.47 24.37 15.67
C ALA A 61 19.44 25.51 15.61
N GLY A 62 18.82 25.74 14.43
CA GLY A 62 17.71 26.66 14.23
C GLY A 62 16.34 25.99 14.19
N PRO A 63 15.25 26.75 14.38
CA PRO A 63 13.91 26.22 14.16
C PRO A 63 13.71 25.83 12.69
N LEU A 64 13.09 24.67 12.46
CA LEU A 64 12.73 24.20 11.13
C LEU A 64 11.23 24.45 10.91
N GLN A 65 10.88 25.26 9.92
CA GLN A 65 9.49 25.46 9.53
C GLN A 65 9.14 24.58 8.34
N ILE A 66 8.05 23.83 8.48
CA ILE A 66 7.40 23.12 7.39
C ILE A 66 6.26 24.01 6.90
N SER A 67 6.40 24.57 5.70
CA SER A 67 5.45 25.53 5.13
C SER A 67 4.26 24.85 4.45
N ASN A 68 4.48 23.68 3.86
CA ASN A 68 3.44 22.92 3.19
C ASN A 68 3.82 21.44 3.03
N ILE A 69 2.83 20.57 3.09
CA ILE A 69 2.91 19.16 2.68
C ILE A 69 1.80 18.92 1.66
N THR A 70 2.16 18.48 0.46
CA THR A 70 1.22 18.25 -0.66
C THR A 70 1.36 16.85 -1.23
N ASP A 71 0.22 16.27 -1.59
CA ASP A 71 0.07 14.88 -1.99
C ASP A 71 -0.13 14.79 -3.53
N ASP A 72 0.98 14.71 -4.29
CA ASP A 72 1.13 14.67 -5.75
C ASP A 72 0.41 15.73 -6.66
N ILE A 73 1.21 16.32 -7.55
CA ILE A 73 0.89 17.43 -8.46
C ILE A 73 0.49 16.97 -9.88
N THR A 74 0.43 15.66 -10.14
CA THR A 74 0.15 15.14 -11.50
C THR A 74 -1.31 15.33 -11.96
N THR A 75 -2.23 15.70 -11.06
CA THR A 75 -3.58 16.13 -11.44
C THR A 75 -3.70 17.65 -11.37
N PRO A 76 -4.53 18.30 -12.21
CA PRO A 76 -4.73 19.75 -12.19
C PRO A 76 -5.14 20.33 -10.82
N ASN A 77 -5.61 19.46 -9.91
CA ASN A 77 -6.08 19.82 -8.58
C ASN A 77 -5.11 19.44 -7.46
N GLY A 78 -3.94 18.85 -7.78
CA GLY A 78 -2.81 18.67 -6.86
C GLY A 78 -3.04 17.78 -5.64
N ASP A 79 -4.09 16.96 -5.64
CA ASP A 79 -4.36 15.99 -4.58
C ASP A 79 -4.73 14.63 -5.21
N ALA A 80 -3.84 13.67 -5.05
CA ALA A 80 -4.14 12.28 -5.34
C ALA A 80 -5.18 11.82 -4.31
N GLY A 81 -6.48 11.95 -4.60
CA GLY A 81 -7.59 11.76 -3.64
C GLY A 81 -7.71 10.39 -2.91
N TRP A 82 -6.71 9.52 -3.05
CA TRP A 82 -6.49 8.30 -2.30
C TRP A 82 -5.41 8.42 -1.21
N ILE A 83 -4.72 9.55 -1.08
CA ILE A 83 -3.66 9.76 -0.07
C ILE A 83 -3.70 11.17 0.52
N PHE A 84 -3.61 11.28 1.85
CA PHE A 84 -3.72 12.56 2.55
C PHE A 84 -2.72 12.65 3.71
N ALA A 85 -1.93 13.72 3.77
CA ALA A 85 -1.02 14.00 4.88
C ALA A 85 -1.53 15.10 5.83
N SER A 86 -1.38 14.89 7.14
CA SER A 86 -1.70 15.89 8.17
C SER A 86 -0.79 15.78 9.42
N PRO A 87 -0.41 16.90 10.07
CA PRO A 87 -0.66 18.29 9.66
C PRO A 87 0.16 18.70 8.42
N ARG A 88 -0.28 19.72 7.68
CA ARG A 88 0.38 20.20 6.44
C ARG A 88 1.40 21.32 6.66
N PHE A 89 1.40 21.98 7.82
CA PHE A 89 2.35 23.02 8.17
C PHE A 89 2.55 23.05 9.69
N PHE A 90 3.78 23.29 10.13
CA PHE A 90 4.16 23.34 11.55
C PHE A 90 5.61 23.79 11.72
N LEU A 91 6.01 24.02 12.98
CA LEU A 91 7.39 24.29 13.39
C LEU A 91 7.95 23.07 14.12
N VAL A 92 9.23 22.77 13.91
CA VAL A 92 9.99 21.77 14.65
C VAL A 92 11.18 22.47 15.34
N PRO A 93 11.18 22.57 16.68
CA PRO A 93 12.31 23.14 17.41
C PRO A 93 13.63 22.38 17.15
N PRO A 94 14.80 23.01 17.41
CA PRO A 94 16.09 22.33 17.31
C PRO A 94 16.13 21.05 18.15
N GLY A 95 16.57 19.94 17.56
CA GLY A 95 16.68 18.63 18.24
C GLY A 95 15.37 17.86 18.39
N ASP A 96 14.22 18.48 18.10
CA ASP A 96 12.90 17.86 18.22
C ASP A 96 12.46 17.16 16.92
N SER A 97 11.40 16.37 17.05
CA SER A 97 10.72 15.73 15.92
C SER A 97 9.20 15.83 16.01
N THR A 98 8.56 15.84 14.85
CA THR A 98 7.10 15.85 14.72
C THR A 98 6.67 14.72 13.81
N GLN A 99 5.60 14.01 14.20
CA GLN A 99 4.98 12.98 13.38
C GLN A 99 3.91 13.58 12.46
N VAL A 100 3.92 13.17 11.20
CA VAL A 100 2.89 13.46 10.21
C VAL A 100 2.16 12.17 9.89
N LYS A 101 0.83 12.17 10.03
CA LYS A 101 -0.03 11.06 9.68
C LYS A 101 -0.33 11.11 8.19
N VAL A 102 -0.11 10.00 7.51
CA VAL A 102 -0.40 9.78 6.10
C VAL A 102 -1.51 8.74 6.00
N THR A 103 -2.65 9.13 5.47
CA THR A 103 -3.82 8.26 5.32
C THR A 103 -3.90 7.78 3.88
N PHE A 104 -3.93 6.47 3.69
CA PHE A 104 -4.24 5.82 2.43
C PHE A 104 -5.72 5.44 2.42
N ASN A 105 -6.42 5.74 1.32
CA ASN A 105 -7.85 5.51 1.12
C ASN A 105 -8.06 4.71 -0.17
N SER A 106 -8.57 3.49 -0.06
CA SER A 106 -8.90 2.65 -1.21
C SER A 106 -10.31 2.86 -1.75
N ALA A 107 -11.10 3.77 -1.17
CA ALA A 107 -12.46 4.04 -1.64
C ALA A 107 -12.47 4.45 -3.11
N SER A 108 -13.38 3.86 -3.89
CA SER A 108 -13.55 4.10 -5.33
C SER A 108 -12.35 3.73 -6.21
N LEU A 109 -11.32 3.06 -5.67
CA LEU A 109 -10.21 2.54 -6.46
C LEU A 109 -10.53 1.14 -7.01
N VAL A 110 -10.02 0.85 -8.20
CA VAL A 110 -10.26 -0.43 -8.88
C VAL A 110 -9.44 -1.53 -8.21
N SER A 111 -10.06 -2.68 -7.93
CA SER A 111 -9.34 -3.83 -7.38
C SER A 111 -8.26 -4.35 -8.31
N GLY A 112 -7.14 -4.82 -7.75
CA GLY A 112 -6.02 -5.37 -8.52
C GLY A 112 -5.10 -4.31 -9.15
N THR A 113 -5.32 -3.02 -8.89
CA THR A 113 -4.45 -1.94 -9.39
C THR A 113 -3.40 -1.54 -8.37
N THR A 114 -2.39 -0.78 -8.84
CA THR A 114 -1.39 -0.13 -7.98
C THR A 114 -1.34 1.35 -8.31
N HIS A 115 -1.32 2.18 -7.27
CA HIS A 115 -1.27 3.63 -7.33
C HIS A 115 0.03 4.12 -6.68
N THR A 116 0.65 5.13 -7.28
CA THR A 116 1.87 5.75 -6.79
C THR A 116 1.70 7.25 -6.70
N ALA A 117 2.19 7.87 -5.63
CA ALA A 117 2.19 9.31 -5.45
C ALA A 117 3.49 9.75 -4.75
N ASN A 118 3.79 11.04 -4.87
CA ASN A 118 4.87 11.69 -4.15
C ASN A 118 4.27 12.68 -3.14
N ILE A 119 4.67 12.55 -1.88
CA ILE A 119 4.39 13.54 -0.84
C ILE A 119 5.56 14.52 -0.84
N TYR A 120 5.29 15.78 -1.18
CA TYR A 120 6.29 16.85 -1.17
C TYR A 120 6.21 17.65 0.12
N ILE A 121 7.32 17.73 0.84
CA ILE A 121 7.46 18.45 2.10
C ILE A 121 8.32 19.68 1.84
N GLN A 122 7.75 20.88 1.96
CA GLN A 122 8.46 22.15 1.81
C GLN A 122 8.98 22.63 3.16
N SER A 123 10.27 22.97 3.24
CA SER A 123 10.93 23.33 4.49
C SER A 123 11.82 24.57 4.36
N THR A 124 12.16 25.17 5.50
CA THR A 124 13.15 26.26 5.59
C THR A 124 14.60 25.79 5.71
N ASP A 125 14.89 24.48 5.59
CA ASP A 125 16.27 23.99 5.50
C ASP A 125 16.91 24.52 4.20
N PRO A 126 18.00 25.32 4.26
CA PRO A 126 18.60 25.95 3.09
C PRO A 126 19.21 24.95 2.10
N THR A 127 19.53 23.73 2.55
CA THR A 127 20.08 22.66 1.72
C THR A 127 19.01 21.69 1.22
N ASN A 128 17.88 21.57 1.94
CA ASN A 128 16.78 20.66 1.63
C ASN A 128 15.44 21.38 1.68
N ILE A 129 15.26 22.38 0.80
CA ILE A 129 14.03 23.17 0.72
C ILE A 129 12.79 22.33 0.37
N ARG A 130 12.99 21.16 -0.26
CA ARG A 130 11.94 20.19 -0.57
C ARG A 130 12.44 18.76 -0.42
N ILE A 131 11.75 17.97 0.40
CA ILE A 131 11.95 16.51 0.49
C ILE A 131 10.76 15.81 -0.16
N THR A 132 11.04 14.69 -0.83
CA THR A 132 10.03 13.81 -1.42
C THR A 132 9.96 12.50 -0.64
N VAL A 133 8.77 12.12 -0.22
CA VAL A 133 8.46 10.77 0.28
C VAL A 133 7.61 10.05 -0.77
N THR A 134 8.07 8.88 -1.22
CA THR A 134 7.30 8.10 -2.21
C THR A 134 6.24 7.26 -1.51
N ALA A 135 5.04 7.19 -2.08
CA ALA A 135 3.94 6.40 -1.54
C ALA A 135 3.41 5.45 -2.61
N THR A 136 3.21 4.18 -2.25
CA THR A 136 2.61 3.16 -3.12
C THR A 136 1.45 2.48 -2.42
N LEU A 137 0.29 2.44 -3.08
CA LEU A 137 -0.91 1.75 -2.62
C LEU A 137 -1.29 0.66 -3.61
N LYS A 138 -1.33 -0.60 -3.16
CA LYS A 138 -1.88 -1.73 -3.90
C LYS A 138 -3.31 -2.00 -3.46
N ILE A 139 -4.25 -2.09 -4.41
CA ILE A 139 -5.61 -2.54 -4.11
C ILE A 139 -5.69 -4.03 -4.38
N LEU A 140 -6.01 -4.81 -3.34
CA LEU A 140 -6.12 -6.25 -3.43
C LEU A 140 -7.24 -6.64 -4.41
N GLY A 141 -6.99 -7.64 -5.25
CA GLY A 141 -7.90 -8.06 -6.31
C GLY A 141 -7.95 -9.57 -6.47
N PRO A 142 -9.14 -10.16 -6.68
CA PRO A 142 -9.22 -11.58 -6.99
C PRO A 142 -8.70 -11.84 -8.40
N ASN A 143 -8.22 -13.06 -8.64
CA ASN A 143 -7.89 -13.56 -9.98
C ASN A 143 -8.46 -14.97 -10.12
N ILE A 144 -9.49 -15.13 -10.95
CA ILE A 144 -10.17 -16.41 -11.11
C ILE A 144 -9.45 -17.29 -12.12
N ALA A 145 -9.23 -18.56 -11.75
CA ALA A 145 -8.80 -19.60 -12.65
C ALA A 145 -9.76 -20.79 -12.58
N VAL A 146 -10.00 -21.42 -13.73
CA VAL A 146 -10.86 -22.59 -13.86
C VAL A 146 -10.15 -23.71 -14.60
N SER A 147 -10.38 -24.95 -14.19
CA SER A 147 -9.79 -26.12 -14.85
C SER A 147 -10.71 -27.34 -14.75
N PRO A 148 -10.98 -28.06 -15.86
CA PRO A 148 -10.60 -27.73 -17.23
C PRO A 148 -11.41 -26.54 -17.80
N THR A 149 -10.94 -25.93 -18.88
CA THR A 149 -11.63 -24.82 -19.57
C THR A 149 -12.78 -25.27 -20.47
N SER A 150 -12.87 -26.58 -20.73
CA SER A 150 -13.95 -27.20 -21.48
C SER A 150 -14.21 -28.62 -20.98
N PHE A 151 -15.42 -29.09 -21.23
CA PHE A 151 -15.78 -30.49 -21.04
C PHE A 151 -16.30 -31.07 -22.35
N ASP A 152 -15.78 -32.25 -22.71
CA ASP A 152 -16.36 -33.11 -23.75
C ASP A 152 -17.00 -34.33 -23.07
N PHE A 153 -18.26 -34.61 -23.39
CA PHE A 153 -19.01 -35.73 -22.85
C PHE A 153 -19.49 -36.61 -24.01
N ARG A 154 -19.27 -37.93 -23.88
CA ARG A 154 -19.82 -38.94 -24.78
C ARG A 154 -20.62 -39.91 -23.93
N MET A 155 -21.93 -39.96 -24.14
CA MET A 155 -22.84 -40.69 -23.28
C MET A 155 -23.86 -41.49 -24.08
N ASP A 156 -24.08 -42.73 -23.62
CA ASP A 156 -25.18 -43.57 -24.10
C ASP A 156 -26.50 -43.17 -23.43
N LYS A 157 -27.61 -43.49 -24.09
CA LYS A 157 -28.97 -43.17 -23.62
C LYS A 157 -29.18 -43.69 -22.19
N GLY A 158 -29.62 -42.80 -21.29
CA GLY A 158 -29.97 -43.13 -19.91
C GLY A 158 -28.78 -43.31 -18.96
N LYS A 159 -27.54 -43.02 -19.39
CA LYS A 159 -26.37 -43.00 -18.50
C LYS A 159 -26.18 -41.61 -17.87
N ILE A 160 -25.45 -41.56 -16.75
CA ILE A 160 -25.02 -40.33 -16.06
C ILE A 160 -23.49 -40.31 -16.06
N GLN A 161 -22.90 -39.14 -16.35
CA GLN A 161 -21.46 -38.91 -16.30
C GLN A 161 -21.21 -37.60 -15.57
N GLU A 162 -20.28 -37.62 -14.63
CA GLU A 162 -19.86 -36.44 -13.86
C GLU A 162 -18.41 -36.12 -14.20
N LYS A 163 -18.09 -34.82 -14.30
CA LYS A 163 -16.72 -34.32 -14.37
C LYS A 163 -16.57 -33.15 -13.40
N LEU A 164 -15.39 -33.06 -12.79
CA LEU A 164 -15.10 -32.01 -11.81
C LEU A 164 -14.62 -30.75 -12.53
N LEU A 165 -15.22 -29.61 -12.17
CA LEU A 165 -14.72 -28.27 -12.49
C LEU A 165 -14.05 -27.71 -11.24
N ALA A 166 -12.75 -27.46 -11.31
CA ALA A 166 -12.04 -26.72 -10.28
C ALA A 166 -12.19 -25.22 -10.55
N VAL A 167 -12.56 -24.46 -9.51
CA VAL A 167 -12.54 -23.00 -9.49
C VAL A 167 -11.57 -22.59 -8.39
N SER A 168 -10.60 -21.75 -8.73
CA SER A 168 -9.58 -21.27 -7.80
C SER A 168 -9.43 -19.76 -7.89
N ASN A 169 -9.09 -19.14 -6.76
CA ASN A 169 -8.63 -17.75 -6.69
C ASN A 169 -7.10 -17.74 -6.58
N THR A 170 -6.42 -17.26 -7.60
CA THR A 170 -4.96 -17.07 -7.62
C THR A 170 -4.56 -15.62 -7.36
N GLY A 171 -5.54 -14.75 -7.04
CA GLY A 171 -5.32 -13.35 -6.67
C GLY A 171 -5.16 -13.19 -5.15
N ASP A 172 -4.94 -11.95 -4.74
CA ASP A 172 -4.75 -11.57 -3.34
C ASP A 172 -5.96 -10.88 -2.71
N GLY A 173 -7.03 -10.68 -3.48
CA GLY A 173 -8.33 -10.19 -3.02
C GLY A 173 -9.39 -11.28 -2.94
N LEU A 174 -10.50 -10.97 -2.26
CA LEU A 174 -11.63 -11.89 -2.08
C LEU A 174 -12.35 -12.17 -3.40
N LEU A 175 -12.36 -13.44 -3.84
CA LEU A 175 -13.16 -13.88 -4.98
C LEU A 175 -14.61 -14.18 -4.55
N ARG A 176 -15.55 -13.37 -5.01
CA ARG A 176 -16.99 -13.67 -4.96
C ARG A 176 -17.44 -14.10 -6.35
N PHE A 177 -17.99 -15.31 -6.47
CA PHE A 177 -18.45 -15.84 -7.75
C PHE A 177 -19.83 -16.50 -7.66
N SER A 178 -20.52 -16.52 -8.79
CA SER A 178 -21.73 -17.31 -9.03
C SER A 178 -21.59 -17.99 -10.38
N ALA A 179 -22.09 -19.22 -10.51
CA ALA A 179 -22.09 -19.95 -11.76
C ALA A 179 -23.54 -20.20 -12.21
N SER A 180 -23.78 -20.08 -13.51
CA SER A 180 -25.06 -20.37 -14.15
C SER A 180 -24.81 -21.04 -15.51
N ILE A 181 -25.74 -21.88 -15.94
CA ILE A 181 -25.72 -22.49 -17.25
C ILE A 181 -26.42 -21.54 -18.23
N GLN A 182 -25.81 -21.28 -19.39
CA GLN A 182 -26.44 -20.55 -20.48
C GLN A 182 -26.44 -21.42 -21.73
N GLU A 183 -27.63 -21.78 -22.20
CA GLU A 183 -27.80 -22.59 -23.41
C GLU A 183 -27.56 -21.72 -24.66
N ARG A 184 -26.66 -22.15 -25.54
CA ARG A 184 -26.59 -21.61 -26.90
C ARG A 184 -27.43 -22.48 -27.83
N GLY A 185 -28.67 -22.03 -28.05
CA GLY A 185 -29.59 -22.57 -29.05
C GLY A 185 -30.39 -23.78 -28.58
N GLY A 186 -31.66 -23.57 -28.20
CA GLY A 186 -32.78 -24.52 -28.22
C GLY A 186 -32.68 -25.86 -27.47
N VAL A 187 -31.52 -26.24 -26.93
CA VAL A 187 -31.32 -27.51 -26.23
C VAL A 187 -31.71 -27.33 -24.76
N THR A 188 -32.92 -27.75 -24.40
CA THR A 188 -33.37 -27.75 -23.01
C THR A 188 -32.50 -28.67 -22.15
N VAL A 189 -31.65 -28.10 -21.31
CA VAL A 189 -30.96 -28.79 -20.22
C VAL A 189 -31.97 -28.99 -19.11
N GLN A 190 -32.43 -30.23 -18.91
CA GLN A 190 -33.11 -30.54 -17.65
C GLN A 190 -32.08 -30.42 -16.54
N ASN A 191 -32.21 -29.38 -15.73
CA ASN A 191 -31.29 -29.05 -14.65
C ASN A 191 -31.48 -30.04 -13.48
N ILE A 192 -31.26 -31.33 -13.71
CA ILE A 192 -31.42 -32.38 -12.72
C ILE A 192 -30.15 -32.42 -11.87
N GLY A 193 -30.09 -31.61 -10.81
CA GLY A 193 -29.09 -31.74 -9.75
C GLY A 193 -28.03 -30.64 -9.64
N ALA A 194 -27.99 -29.64 -10.54
CA ALA A 194 -27.06 -28.52 -10.42
C ALA A 194 -27.29 -27.71 -9.15
N ASP A 195 -28.56 -27.55 -8.73
CA ASP A 195 -28.91 -26.85 -7.49
C ASP A 195 -28.41 -27.61 -6.24
N ALA A 196 -28.46 -28.95 -6.25
CA ALA A 196 -27.96 -29.78 -5.16
C ALA A 196 -26.43 -29.77 -5.08
N ALA A 197 -25.74 -29.81 -6.22
CA ALA A 197 -24.29 -29.71 -6.30
C ALA A 197 -23.79 -28.31 -5.88
N LEU A 198 -24.47 -27.24 -6.32
CA LEU A 198 -24.17 -25.87 -5.93
C LEU A 198 -24.42 -25.62 -4.43
N ASN A 199 -25.48 -26.22 -3.86
CA ASN A 199 -25.75 -26.16 -2.42
C ASN A 199 -24.72 -26.94 -1.60
N LYS A 200 -24.22 -28.10 -2.07
CA LYS A 200 -23.09 -28.81 -1.44
C LYS A 200 -21.80 -27.99 -1.48
N ALA A 201 -21.49 -27.37 -2.61
CA ALA A 201 -20.32 -26.50 -2.74
C ALA A 201 -20.40 -25.26 -1.83
N ARG A 202 -21.58 -24.62 -1.74
CA ARG A 202 -21.84 -23.52 -0.79
C ARG A 202 -21.65 -23.96 0.66
N ALA A 203 -22.13 -25.15 1.03
CA ALA A 203 -21.94 -25.69 2.37
C ALA A 203 -20.45 -25.94 2.68
N MET A 204 -19.72 -26.61 1.78
CA MET A 204 -18.29 -26.88 1.97
C MET A 204 -17.43 -25.61 2.06
N ASN A 205 -17.73 -24.58 1.25
CA ASN A 205 -17.04 -23.28 1.36
C ASN A 205 -17.32 -22.60 2.71
N LYS A 206 -18.57 -22.64 3.19
CA LYS A 206 -18.93 -22.08 4.51
C LYS A 206 -18.20 -22.79 5.67
N TYR A 207 -18.02 -24.12 5.59
CA TYR A 207 -17.26 -24.87 6.59
C TYR A 207 -15.75 -24.59 6.55
N ARG A 208 -15.17 -24.39 5.36
CA ARG A 208 -13.75 -24.04 5.21
C ARG A 208 -13.45 -22.65 5.77
N SER A 209 -14.28 -21.66 5.45
CA SER A 209 -14.16 -20.31 6.00
C SER A 209 -14.40 -20.23 7.50
N ALA A 210 -15.29 -21.06 8.05
CA ALA A 210 -15.54 -21.13 9.49
C ALA A 210 -14.35 -21.73 10.27
N ARG A 211 -13.65 -22.73 9.70
CA ARG A 211 -12.47 -23.36 10.32
C ARG A 211 -11.22 -22.49 10.21
N GLU A 212 -11.02 -21.75 9.13
CA GLU A 212 -9.92 -20.79 8.99
C GLU A 212 -10.01 -19.64 10.02
N ASN A 213 -11.20 -19.35 10.54
CA ASN A 213 -11.44 -18.38 11.62
C ASN A 213 -11.44 -19.01 13.04
N ASP A 214 -11.37 -20.34 13.16
CA ASP A 214 -11.35 -21.05 14.45
C ASP A 214 -9.91 -21.50 14.77
N THR A 215 -9.20 -20.67 15.52
CA THR A 215 -7.79 -20.89 15.92
C THR A 215 -7.60 -21.97 17.00
N SER A 216 -8.65 -22.70 17.38
CA SER A 216 -8.63 -23.65 18.51
C SER A 216 -8.47 -25.13 18.14
N LEU A 217 -8.37 -25.49 16.85
CA LEU A 217 -8.29 -26.89 16.41
C LEU A 217 -6.86 -27.32 16.04
N PRO A 218 -6.36 -28.49 16.49
CA PRO A 218 -5.00 -28.95 16.18
C PRO A 218 -4.83 -29.27 14.68
N ASP A 219 -3.70 -28.86 14.12
CA ASP A 219 -3.26 -29.26 12.78
C ASP A 219 -3.07 -30.78 12.72
N GLY A 220 -3.83 -31.47 11.84
CA GLY A 220 -3.57 -32.87 11.49
C GLY A 220 -4.74 -33.85 11.43
N SER A 221 -6.00 -33.45 11.66
CA SER A 221 -7.13 -34.39 11.51
C SER A 221 -7.45 -34.64 10.03
N SER A 222 -7.15 -35.84 9.54
CA SER A 222 -7.51 -36.32 8.20
C SER A 222 -9.03 -36.31 7.95
N PHE A 223 -9.41 -36.12 6.68
CA PHE A 223 -10.80 -36.15 6.24
C PHE A 223 -11.44 -37.52 6.49
N PRO A 224 -12.66 -37.62 7.05
CA PRO A 224 -13.46 -38.81 6.83
C PRO A 224 -13.87 -38.84 5.36
N ALA A 225 -13.41 -39.85 4.64
CA ALA A 225 -13.82 -40.12 3.27
C ALA A 225 -15.34 -40.24 3.22
N ALA A 226 -16.00 -39.40 2.42
CA ALA A 226 -17.42 -39.55 2.14
C ALA A 226 -17.62 -40.87 1.39
N THR A 227 -18.09 -41.88 2.11
CA THR A 227 -18.49 -43.16 1.55
C THR A 227 -19.72 -42.92 0.69
N SER A 228 -19.61 -43.10 -0.62
CA SER A 228 -20.77 -43.20 -1.50
C SER A 228 -21.46 -44.54 -1.22
N GLN A 229 -22.57 -44.51 -0.49
CA GLN A 229 -23.51 -45.64 -0.53
C GLN A 229 -24.20 -45.62 -1.88
N SER A 230 -23.87 -46.57 -2.74
CA SER A 230 -24.70 -46.93 -3.89
C SER A 230 -26.01 -47.52 -3.38
N ARG A 231 -27.15 -46.94 -3.76
CA ARG A 231 -28.41 -47.69 -3.74
C ARG A 231 -28.68 -48.20 -5.15
N SER A 232 -28.89 -49.51 -5.20
CA SER A 232 -29.26 -50.35 -6.35
C SER A 232 -30.64 -50.01 -6.90
#